data_AF-A0A4S1F0H7-F1
#
_entry.id   AF-A0A4S1F0H7-F1
#
_cell.length_a   1.000
_cell.length_b   1.000
_cell.length_c   1.000
_cell.angle_alpha   90.00
_cell.angle_beta   90.00
_cell.angle_gamma   90.00
#
_symmetry.space_group_name_H-M   'P 1'
#
loop_
_entity.id
_entity.type
_entity.pdbx_description
1 polymer ?
#
loop_
_entity_poly.entity_id
_entity_poly.type
_entity_poly.pdbx_seq_one_letter_code
_entity_poly.pdbx_strand_id
1 'polypeptide(L)' 'LVERALARPDPLRLGLDVTAGCELIAADGTVSSKLLAVGPLTRGTFFEIDAIPDIRVQCAKLSKLLLG' A
#
# COMPACT_ATOMS: atom_id res chain seq x y z
N LEU A 1 6.71 11.39 1.07
CA LEU A 1 5.24 11.17 0.91
C LEU A 1 4.49 11.66 2.14
N VAL A 2 4.85 11.17 3.33
CA VAL A 2 4.24 11.55 4.61
C VAL A 2 4.35 13.04 4.92
N GLU A 3 5.53 13.65 4.78
CA GLU A 3 5.72 15.10 4.98
C GLU A 3 4.84 15.96 4.05
N ARG A 4 4.48 15.43 2.89
CA ARG A 4 3.62 16.08 1.89
C ARG A 4 2.14 15.74 2.07
N ALA A 5 1.78 15.05 3.15
CA ALA A 5 0.42 14.55 3.44
C ALA A 5 -0.16 13.58 2.39
N LEU A 6 0.65 13.05 1.48
CA LEU A 6 0.22 12.14 0.40
C LEU A 6 0.13 10.66 0.84
N ALA A 7 0.55 10.37 2.07
CA ALA A 7 0.45 9.06 2.71
C ALA A 7 0.46 9.26 4.23
N ARG A 8 -0.15 8.35 4.99
CA ARG A 8 -0.05 8.31 6.45
C ARG A 8 0.43 6.93 6.94
N PRO A 9 1.04 6.84 8.13
CA PRO A 9 1.24 5.55 8.78
C PRO A 9 -0.10 4.85 9.03
N ASP A 10 -0.14 3.53 8.97
CA ASP A 10 -1.32 2.77 9.42
C ASP A 10 -1.55 2.95 10.93
N PRO A 11 -2.74 2.65 11.46
CA PRO A 11 -3.07 2.87 12.88
C PRO A 11 -2.13 2.19 13.88
N LEU A 12 -1.54 1.05 13.50
CA LEU A 12 -0.61 0.28 14.33
C LEU A 12 0.87 0.62 14.04
N ARG A 13 1.13 1.53 13.09
CA ARG A 13 2.47 1.99 12.67
C ARG A 13 3.39 0.84 12.24
N LEU A 14 2.83 -0.15 11.56
CA LEU A 14 3.55 -1.28 11.00
C LEU A 14 4.05 -1.01 9.56
N GLY A 15 3.53 0.03 8.92
CA GLY A 15 3.81 0.48 7.56
C GLY A 15 3.03 1.75 7.20
N LEU A 16 2.65 1.86 5.92
CA LEU A 16 1.77 2.91 5.37
C LEU A 16 0.33 2.42 5.34
N ASP A 17 -0.60 3.33 5.54
CA ASP A 17 -2.02 3.04 5.42
C ASP A 17 -2.40 2.90 3.95
N VAL A 18 -2.94 1.73 3.61
CA VAL A 18 -3.36 1.37 2.26
C VAL A 18 -4.71 0.67 2.28
N THR A 19 -5.46 0.83 1.20
CA THR A 19 -6.62 -0.01 0.91
C THR A 19 -6.20 -1.47 0.68
N ALA A 20 -7.18 -2.37 0.58
CA ALA A 20 -6.96 -3.74 0.11
C ALA A 20 -6.47 -3.83 -1.35
N GLY A 21 -6.64 -2.76 -2.14
CA GLY A 21 -6.12 -2.61 -3.51
C GLY A 21 -4.69 -2.08 -3.59
N CYS A 22 -4.08 -1.82 -2.43
CA CYS A 22 -2.73 -1.25 -2.27
C CYS A 22 -2.62 0.25 -2.61
N GLU A 23 -3.72 0.96 -2.85
CA GLU A 23 -3.72 2.42 -2.96
C GLU A 23 -3.36 3.07 -1.62
N LEU A 24 -2.48 4.07 -1.65
CA LEU A 24 -2.14 4.84 -0.45
C LEU A 24 -3.32 5.69 0.02
N ILE A 25 -3.50 5.76 1.33
CA ILE A 25 -4.43 6.66 1.99
C ILE A 25 -3.66 7.88 2.47
N ALA A 26 -4.07 9.06 2.00
CA ALA A 26 -3.50 10.34 2.38
C ALA A 26 -3.87 10.71 3.83
N ALA A 27 -3.22 11.75 4.37
CA ALA A 27 -3.45 12.15 5.76
C ALA A 27 -4.92 12.55 6.04
N ASP A 28 -5.60 13.11 5.05
CA ASP A 28 -7.01 13.50 5.09
C ASP A 28 -7.99 12.32 4.87
N GLY A 29 -7.48 11.10 4.64
CA GLY A 29 -8.28 9.91 4.35
C GLY A 29 -8.57 9.70 2.85
N THR A 30 -8.13 10.59 1.97
CA THR A 30 -8.32 10.45 0.52
C THR A 30 -7.52 9.25 -0.01
N VAL A 31 -8.17 8.38 -0.77
CA VAL A 31 -7.51 7.27 -1.49
C VAL A 31 -6.83 7.80 -2.74
N SER A 32 -5.55 7.48 -2.91
CA SER A 32 -4.78 7.90 -4.07
C SER A 32 -5.17 7.14 -5.35
N SER A 33 -5.36 7.85 -6.45
CA SER A 33 -5.56 7.25 -7.79
C SER A 33 -4.26 6.93 -8.53
N LYS A 34 -3.11 7.31 -7.97
CA LYS A 34 -1.80 7.22 -8.66
C LYS A 34 -0.68 6.61 -7.82
N LEU A 35 -0.86 6.55 -6.51
CA LEU A 35 0.16 6.06 -5.60
C LEU A 35 -0.28 4.74 -4.99
N LEU A 36 0.49 3.70 -5.29
CA LEU A 36 0.33 2.36 -4.77
C LEU A 36 1.55 2.04 -3.90
N ALA A 37 1.40 1.16 -2.90
CA ALA A 37 2.52 0.60 -2.14
C ALA A 37 2.53 -0.92 -2.24
N VAL A 38 3.71 -1.54 -2.05
CA VAL A 38 3.87 -2.99 -2.11
C VAL A 38 4.77 -3.49 -1.00
N GLY A 39 4.64 -4.77 -0.69
CA GLY A 39 5.46 -5.50 0.24
C GLY A 39 5.35 -4.98 1.68
N PRO A 40 6.45 -4.98 2.45
CA PRO A 40 6.44 -4.67 3.89
C PRO A 40 5.86 -3.30 4.25
N LEU A 41 5.84 -2.35 3.30
CA LEU A 41 5.18 -1.05 3.48
C LEU A 41 3.66 -1.18 3.68
N THR A 42 3.07 -2.32 3.33
CA THR A 42 1.62 -2.56 3.41
C THR A 42 1.23 -3.45 4.60
N ARG A 43 2.15 -3.69 5.55
CA ARG A 43 1.97 -4.58 6.70
C ARG A 43 0.75 -4.25 7.57
N GLY A 44 0.38 -2.97 7.68
CA GLY A 44 -0.84 -2.57 8.39
C GLY A 44 -2.12 -3.22 7.84
N THR A 45 -2.15 -3.50 6.54
CA THR A 45 -3.30 -4.08 5.83
C THR A 45 -3.15 -5.57 5.57
N PHE A 46 -1.94 -6.06 5.25
CA PHE A 46 -1.71 -7.45 4.83
C PHE A 46 -0.94 -8.32 5.84
N PHE A 47 -0.55 -7.75 6.98
CA PHE A 47 0.17 -8.43 8.05
C PHE A 47 1.47 -9.11 7.59
N GLU A 48 1.55 -10.44 7.52
CA GLU A 48 2.77 -11.19 7.14
C GLU A 48 3.14 -11.03 5.65
N ILE A 49 3.54 -9.83 5.24
CA ILE A 49 3.85 -9.44 3.86
C ILE A 49 5.36 -9.21 3.63
N ASP A 50 6.19 -10.03 4.26
CA ASP A 50 7.66 -9.99 4.16
C ASP A 50 8.23 -11.03 3.19
N ALA A 51 7.47 -12.09 2.91
CA ALA A 51 7.94 -13.18 2.08
C ALA A 51 7.90 -12.81 0.59
N ILE A 52 9.01 -13.09 -0.11
CA ILE A 52 9.15 -12.80 -1.55
C ILE A 52 8.00 -13.39 -2.39
N PRO A 53 7.52 -14.63 -2.17
CA PRO A 53 6.38 -15.17 -2.91
C PRO A 53 5.13 -14.29 -2.84
N ASP A 54 4.75 -13.84 -1.64
CA ASP A 54 3.58 -13.00 -1.39
C ASP A 54 3.71 -11.63 -2.06
N ILE A 55 4.90 -11.02 -1.96
CA ILE A 55 5.22 -9.76 -2.64
C ILE A 55 5.08 -9.91 -4.16
N ARG A 56 5.56 -11.03 -4.75
CA ARG A 56 5.40 -11.27 -6.19
C ARG A 56 3.94 -11.41 -6.60
N VAL A 57 3.10 -12.05 -5.79
CA VAL A 57 1.65 -12.14 -6.05
C VAL A 57 0.99 -10.76 -6.00
N GLN A 58 1.36 -9.91 -5.04
CA GLN A 58 0.87 -8.54 -4.94
C GLN A 58 1.27 -7.72 -6.18
N CYS A 59 2.54 -7.77 -6.60
CA CYS A 59 3.01 -7.11 -7.81
C CYS A 59 2.30 -7.61 -9.08
N ALA A 60 2.04 -8.91 -9.19
CA ALA A 60 1.31 -9.47 -10.33
C ALA A 60 -0.14 -8.95 -10.41
N LYS A 61 -0.81 -8.74 -9.27
CA LYS A 61 -2.15 -8.11 -9.23
C LYS A 61 -2.08 -6.65 -9.67
N LEU A 62 -1.12 -5.88 -9.16
CA LEU A 62 -0.97 -4.47 -9.53
C LEU A 62 -0.59 -4.29 -10.99
N SER A 63 0.24 -5.17 -11.56
CA SER A 63 0.56 -5.14 -12.99
C SER A 63 -0.69 -5.23 -13.87
N LYS A 64 -1.64 -6.10 -13.51
CA LYS A 64 -2.93 -6.20 -14.24
C LYS A 64 -3.77 -4.94 -14.11
N LEU A 65 -3.78 -4.31 -12.92
CA LEU A 65 -4.47 -3.05 -12.68
C LEU A 65 -3.87 -1.91 -13.53
N LEU A 66 -2.55 -1.84 -13.63
CA LEU A 66 -1.84 -0.76 -14.33
C LEU A 66 -1.87 -0.87 -15.86
N LEU A 67 -2.11 -2.07 -16.39
CA LEU A 67 -2.19 -2.34 -17.82
C LEU A 67 -3.64 -2.41 -18.36
N GLY A 68 -4.63 -2.35 -17.46
CA GLY A 68 -6.05 -2.23 -17.81
C GLY A 68 -6.45 -0.77 -17.98
#